data_AF-A0A1I2CUX0-F1
#
_entry.id   AF-A0A1I2CUX0-F1
#
_cell.length_a   1.000
_cell.length_b   1.000
_cell.length_c   1.000
_cell.angle_alpha   90.00
_cell.angle_beta   90.00
_cell.angle_gamma   90.00
#
_symmetry.space_group_name_H-M   'P 1'
#
loop_
_entity.id
_entity.type
_entity.pdbx_description
1 polymer ?
#
loop_
_entity_poly.entity_id
_entity_poly.type
_entity_poly.pdbx_seq_one_letter_code
_entity_poly.pdbx_strand_id
1 'polypeptide(L)'
;MYLDDGSLDVQRMGRGYAWLDTGTHDSLLDAGNFVRTLTKRQGLQAGNPDEIAFEQGWISRDQLAERAELFRKNFYGQYLKDLLES
;
A
#
# COMPACT_ATOMS: atom_id res chain seq x y z
N MET A 1 -3.78 18.18 -26.95
CA MET A 1 -4.42 17.24 -26.01
C MET A 1 -3.81 15.88 -26.33
N TYR A 2 -3.38 15.09 -25.33
CA TYR A 2 -2.58 13.86 -25.53
C TYR A 2 -3.16 12.86 -26.56
N LEU A 3 -4.48 12.85 -26.76
CA LEU A 3 -5.12 12.03 -27.79
C LEU A 3 -4.89 12.59 -29.21
N ASP A 4 -5.04 13.91 -29.39
CA ASP A 4 -4.93 14.58 -30.70
C ASP A 4 -3.48 14.66 -31.19
N ASP A 5 -2.51 14.68 -30.27
CA ASP A 5 -1.08 14.66 -30.59
C ASP A 5 -0.49 13.24 -30.71
N GLY A 6 -1.32 12.20 -30.53
CA GLY A 6 -0.95 10.80 -30.67
C GLY A 6 -0.02 10.26 -29.57
N SER A 7 0.19 11.01 -28.48
CA SER A 7 1.06 10.60 -27.37
C SER A 7 0.33 9.90 -26.21
N LEU A 8 -0.99 9.67 -26.33
CA LEU A 8 -1.77 8.90 -25.37
C LEU A 8 -1.46 7.39 -25.47
N ASP A 9 -0.95 6.82 -24.38
CA ASP A 9 -0.83 5.37 -24.19
C ASP A 9 -1.86 4.86 -23.17
N VAL A 10 -2.46 3.70 -23.43
CA VAL A 10 -3.52 3.11 -22.59
C VAL A 10 -3.18 1.68 -22.20
N GLN A 11 -3.04 1.45 -20.90
CA GLN A 11 -2.80 0.12 -20.33
C GLN A 11 -4.11 -0.50 -19.82
N ARG A 12 -4.41 -1.73 -20.25
CA ARG A 12 -5.64 -2.43 -19.85
C ARG A 12 -5.44 -3.23 -18.57
N MET A 13 -6.22 -2.92 -17.54
CA MET A 13 -6.28 -3.70 -16.30
C MET A 13 -7.26 -4.87 -16.48
N GLY A 14 -6.73 -6.05 -16.79
CA GLY A 14 -7.50 -7.27 -17.01
C GLY A 14 -7.96 -7.97 -15.72
N ARG A 15 -8.46 -9.20 -15.87
CA ARG A 15 -8.86 -10.03 -14.72
C ARG A 15 -7.69 -10.25 -13.77
N GLY A 16 -7.94 -10.10 -12.47
CA GLY A 16 -6.94 -10.27 -11.40
C GLY A 16 -6.51 -8.95 -10.77
N TYR A 17 -6.76 -7.82 -11.44
CA TYR A 17 -6.63 -6.50 -10.83
C TYR A 17 -7.89 -6.13 -10.06
N ALA A 18 -7.72 -5.42 -8.94
CA ALA A 18 -8.80 -4.76 -8.23
C ALA A 18 -8.65 -3.25 -8.41
N TRP A 19 -9.69 -2.60 -8.91
CA TRP A 19 -9.82 -1.15 -8.93
C TRP A 19 -11.00 -0.78 -8.04
N LEU A 20 -10.72 -0.08 -6.95
CA LEU A 20 -11.68 0.22 -5.90
C LEU A 20 -12.09 1.70 -6.02
N ASP A 21 -13.39 1.95 -6.01
CA ASP A 21 -13.95 3.29 -5.95
C ASP A 21 -14.16 3.71 -4.49
N THR A 22 -13.98 5.00 -4.22
CA THR A 22 -14.21 5.61 -2.91
C THR A 22 -15.11 6.85 -3.00
N GLY A 23 -15.85 7.00 -4.12
CA GLY A 23 -16.70 8.16 -4.40
C GLY A 23 -18.03 8.18 -3.62
N THR A 24 -18.42 7.07 -2.99
CA THR A 24 -19.64 6.95 -2.17
C THR A 24 -19.32 6.30 -0.83
N HIS A 25 -20.20 6.48 0.16
CA HIS A 25 -20.05 5.82 1.47
C HIS A 25 -19.99 4.29 1.33
N ASP A 26 -20.84 3.72 0.48
CA ASP A 26 -20.89 2.27 0.25
C ASP A 26 -19.63 1.76 -0.46
N SER A 27 -19.19 2.43 -1.53
CA SER A 27 -17.97 2.04 -2.27
C SER A 27 -16.71 2.16 -1.40
N LEU A 28 -16.62 3.21 -0.56
CA LEU A 28 -15.53 3.36 0.40
C LEU A 28 -15.52 2.23 1.44
N LEU A 29 -16.70 1.83 1.95
CA LEU A 29 -16.81 0.72 2.89
C LEU A 29 -16.35 -0.60 2.24
N ASP A 30 -16.76 -0.85 1.00
CA ASP A 30 -16.35 -2.02 0.24
C ASP A 30 -14.84 -2.04 -0.01
N ALA A 31 -14.26 -0.90 -0.39
CA ALA A 31 -12.82 -0.75 -0.56
C ALA A 31 -12.05 -1.05 0.73
N GLY A 32 -12.51 -0.50 1.87
CA GLY A 32 -11.92 -0.76 3.18
C GLY A 32 -12.04 -2.23 3.59
N ASN A 33 -13.18 -2.87 3.33
CA ASN A 33 -13.37 -4.30 3.58
C ASN A 33 -12.46 -5.17 2.71
N PHE A 34 -12.25 -4.81 1.45
CA PHE A 34 -11.34 -5.49 0.55
C PHE A 34 -9.90 -5.45 1.07
N VAL A 35 -9.37 -4.25 1.34
CA VAL A 35 -7.99 -4.05 1.85
C VAL A 35 -7.81 -4.79 3.17
N ARG A 36 -8.77 -4.68 4.10
CA ARG A 36 -8.71 -5.39 5.40
C ARG A 36 -8.63 -6.90 5.22
N THR A 37 -9.38 -7.46 4.28
CA THR A 37 -9.41 -8.91 4.05
C THR A 37 -8.09 -9.38 3.43
N LEU A 38 -7.55 -8.61 2.49
CA LEU A 38 -6.27 -8.89 1.84
C LEU A 38 -5.13 -8.91 2.88
N THR A 39 -5.01 -7.84 3.67
CA THR A 39 -3.96 -7.70 4.69
C THR A 39 -4.04 -8.79 5.75
N LYS A 40 -5.23 -9.14 6.22
CA LYS A 40 -5.40 -10.21 7.23
C LYS A 40 -5.02 -11.60 6.72
N ARG A 41 -5.19 -11.87 5.43
CA ARG A 41 -4.92 -13.20 4.86
C ARG A 41 -3.49 -13.38 4.35
N GLN A 42 -2.89 -12.31 3.82
CA GLN A 42 -1.54 -12.37 3.24
C GLN A 42 -0.46 -11.92 4.22
N GLY A 43 -0.83 -11.27 5.33
CA GLY A 43 0.12 -10.74 6.31
C GLY A 43 0.81 -9.44 5.89
N LEU A 44 0.69 -9.04 4.62
CA LEU A 44 1.31 -7.83 4.04
C LEU A 44 0.35 -6.63 4.06
N GLN A 45 0.88 -5.45 4.30
CA GLN A 45 0.11 -4.20 4.22
C GLN A 45 0.07 -3.67 2.78
N ALA A 46 -1.14 -3.50 2.23
CA ALA A 46 -1.28 -2.86 0.92
C ALA A 46 -1.01 -1.35 1.03
N GLY A 47 -0.11 -0.84 0.21
CA GLY A 47 0.16 0.60 0.09
C GLY A 47 0.91 1.19 1.28
N ASN A 48 1.73 0.42 2.00
CA ASN A 48 2.58 0.92 3.09
C ASN A 48 3.76 1.74 2.52
N PRO A 49 3.85 3.06 2.79
CA PRO A 49 4.92 3.90 2.24
C PRO A 49 6.30 3.62 2.86
N ASP A 50 6.36 3.28 4.16
CA ASP A 50 7.63 3.02 4.86
C ASP A 50 8.25 1.70 4.36
N GLU A 51 7.43 0.68 4.13
CA GLU A 51 7.86 -0.57 3.50
C GLU A 51 8.39 -0.34 2.08
N ILE A 52 7.62 0.35 1.23
CA ILE A 52 8.06 0.67 -0.14
C ILE A 52 9.36 1.47 -0.12
N ALA A 53 9.47 2.49 0.73
CA ALA A 53 10.68 3.30 0.85
C ALA A 53 11.89 2.47 1.31
N PHE A 54 11.69 1.50 2.21
CA PHE A 54 12.75 0.61 2.65
C PHE A 54 13.17 -0.37 1.56
N GLU A 55 12.22 -1.04 0.88
CA GLU A 55 12.50 -1.97 -0.23
C GLU A 55 13.19 -1.28 -1.41
N GLN A 56 12.84 -0.02 -1.69
CA GLN A 56 13.48 0.79 -2.73
C GLN A 56 14.81 1.42 -2.27
N GLY A 57 15.21 1.23 -1.00
CA GLY A 57 16.46 1.76 -0.45
C GLY A 57 16.46 3.28 -0.24
N TRP A 58 15.30 3.92 -0.19
CA TRP A 58 15.18 5.36 0.08
C TRP A 58 15.39 5.71 1.55
N ILE A 59 15.11 4.75 2.45
CA ILE A 59 15.40 4.86 3.88
C ILE A 59 16.27 3.70 4.35
N SER A 60 17.11 3.96 5.34
CA SER A 60 17.95 2.94 5.97
C SER A 60 17.18 2.08 6.96
N ARG A 61 17.78 0.96 7.37
CA ARG A 61 17.28 0.09 8.43
C ARG A 61 17.06 0.84 9.75
N ASP A 62 17.96 1.76 10.10
CA ASP A 62 17.85 2.55 11.32
C ASP A 62 16.69 3.54 11.23
N GLN A 63 16.49 4.18 10.07
CA GLN A 63 15.36 5.07 9.84
C GLN A 63 14.01 4.31 9.90
N LEU A 64 13.95 3.09 9.37
CA LEU A 64 12.76 2.24 9.51
C LEU A 64 12.53 1.84 10.97
N ALA A 65 13.59 1.54 11.74
CA ALA A 65 13.48 1.24 13.16
C ALA A 65 12.93 2.42 13.99
N GLU A 66 13.35 3.64 13.69
CA GLU A 66 12.79 4.85 14.32
C GLU A 66 11.28 5.00 14.03
N ARG A 67 10.85 4.69 12.80
CA ARG A 67 9.42 4.70 12.41
C ARG A 67 8.63 3.60 13.12
N ALA A 68 9.18 2.40 13.22
CA ALA A 68 8.57 1.29 13.94
C ALA A 68 8.34 1.66 15.42
N GLU A 69 9.32 2.29 16.07
CA GLU A 69 9.19 2.75 17.46
C GLU A 69 8.17 3.89 17.61
N LEU A 70 8.15 4.85 16.68
CA LEU A 70 7.16 5.94 16.67
C LEU A 70 5.72 5.41 16.66
N PHE A 71 5.46 4.36 15.88
CA PHE A 71 4.14 3.76 15.73
C PHE A 71 3.92 2.49 16.58
N ARG A 72 4.81 2.17 17.53
CA ARG A 72 4.81 0.91 18.31
C ARG A 72 3.50 0.55 19.01
N LYS A 73 2.63 1.54 19.23
CA LYS A 73 1.36 1.37 19.95
C LYS A 73 0.25 0.75 19.10
N ASN A 74 0.47 0.56 17.79
CA ASN A 74 -0.54 0.00 16.90
C ASN A 74 0.05 -1.06 15.96
N PHE A 75 -0.83 -1.70 15.19
CA PHE A 75 -0.45 -2.75 14.25
C PHE A 75 0.58 -2.29 13.21
N TYR A 76 0.54 -1.02 12.79
CA TYR A 76 1.48 -0.49 11.81
C TYR A 76 2.91 -0.51 12.33
N GLY A 77 3.16 -0.04 13.56
CA GLY A 77 4.50 -0.10 14.15
C GLY A 77 5.00 -1.53 14.36
N GLN A 78 4.11 -2.46 14.75
CA GLN A 78 4.46 -3.88 14.85
C GLN A 78 4.85 -4.45 13.47
N TYR A 79 4.10 -4.14 12.42
CA TYR A 79 4.41 -4.57 11.06
C TYR A 79 5.78 -4.04 10.58
N LEU A 80 6.07 -2.74 10.80
CA LEU A 80 7.38 -2.18 10.44
C LEU A 80 8.53 -2.85 11.21
N LYS A 81 8.27 -3.26 12.46
CA LYS A 81 9.25 -4.00 13.26
C LYS A 81 9.47 -5.40 12.69
N ASP A 82 8.42 -6.10 12.29
CA ASP A 82 8.51 -7.44 11.72
C ASP A 82 9.34 -7.42 10.41
N LEU A 83 9.21 -6.36 9.59
CA LEU A 83 10.05 -6.15 8.38
C LEU A 83 11.55 -5.99 8.68
N LEU A 84 11.93 -5.58 9.90
CA LEU A 84 13.34 -5.48 10.29
C LEU A 84 13.92 -6.83 10.74
N GLU A 85 13.07 -7.80 11.04
CA GLU A 85 13.42 -9.14 11.54
C GLU A 85 13.48 -10.19 10.42
N SER A 86 12.94 -9.88 9.22
CA SER A 86 13.00 -10.69 7.99
C SER A 86 14.29 -10.47 7.21
#